data_AF-C0N221-F1
#
_entry.id   AF-C0N221-F1
#
_cell.length_a   1.000
_cell.length_b   1.000
_cell.length_c   1.000
_cell.angle_alpha   90.00
_cell.angle_beta   90.00
_cell.angle_gamma   90.00
#
_symmetry.space_group_name_H-M   'P 1'
#
loop_
_entity.id
_entity.type
_entity.pdbx_description
1 polymer ?
#
loop_
_entity_poly.entity_id
_entity_poly.type
_entity_poly.pdbx_seq_one_letter_code
_entity_poly.pdbx_strand_id
1 'polypeptide(L)'
;MRPEESRDFTARLEQAALLLLDYEIYRKPDDLARRFGLPVPVVRYWWRHTDQETHPVDQSQLSPREVKVIRKASQTLEGWEKIKRYRPECGARLPGGKRCKRSVAIRPPEAWGLGALADRCRLHGGLSKRVRKKTNNDDDVM
;
A
#
# COMPACT_ATOMS: atom_id res chain seq x y z
N MET A 1 9.49 12.03 1.89
CA MET A 1 9.11 10.97 0.96
C MET A 1 8.70 11.60 -0.36
N ARG A 2 9.46 11.36 -1.43
CA ARG A 2 9.13 11.71 -2.81
C ARG A 2 8.06 10.74 -3.37
N PRO A 3 7.38 11.07 -4.49
CA PRO A 3 6.39 10.18 -5.09
C PRO A 3 6.89 8.77 -5.44
N GLU A 4 8.12 8.67 -5.96
CA GLU A 4 8.79 7.40 -6.26
C GLU A 4 9.01 6.58 -4.98
N GLU A 5 9.49 7.24 -3.92
CA GLU A 5 9.66 6.61 -2.60
C GLU A 5 8.31 6.12 -2.02
N SER A 6 7.20 6.74 -2.37
CA SER A 6 5.86 6.25 -2.01
C SER A 6 5.45 5.02 -2.82
N ARG A 7 5.81 4.92 -4.10
CA ARG A 7 5.53 3.73 -4.92
C ARG A 7 6.32 2.54 -4.40
N ASP A 8 7.62 2.72 -4.18
CA ASP A 8 8.50 1.68 -3.64
C ASP A 8 8.07 1.23 -2.25
N PHE A 9 7.60 2.18 -1.43
CA PHE A 9 7.01 1.84 -0.13
C PHE A 9 5.72 1.02 -0.28
N THR A 10 4.86 1.35 -1.23
CA THR A 10 3.61 0.62 -1.47
C THR A 10 3.87 -0.79 -2.00
N ALA A 11 4.83 -0.95 -2.92
CA ALA A 11 5.25 -2.26 -3.42
C ALA A 11 5.82 -3.14 -2.29
N ARG A 12 6.58 -2.55 -1.34
CA ARG A 12 7.05 -3.28 -0.16
C ARG A 12 5.91 -3.70 0.78
N LEU A 13 4.89 -2.85 0.95
CA LEU A 13 3.68 -3.22 1.70
C LEU A 13 2.94 -4.38 1.03
N GLU A 14 2.80 -4.34 -0.28
CA GLU A 14 2.17 -5.40 -1.07
C GLU A 14 2.91 -6.72 -0.91
N GLN A 15 4.22 -6.75 -1.17
CA GLN A 15 5.04 -7.95 -1.00
C GLN A 15 4.98 -8.51 0.42
N ALA A 16 5.03 -7.64 1.44
CA ALA A 16 4.94 -8.07 2.83
C ALA A 16 3.56 -8.64 3.17
N ALA A 17 2.48 -8.04 2.66
CA ALA A 17 1.13 -8.55 2.86
C ALA A 17 0.93 -9.91 2.19
N LEU A 18 1.34 -10.04 0.93
CA LEU A 18 1.23 -11.28 0.18
C LEU A 18 2.02 -12.41 0.84
N LEU A 19 3.23 -12.15 1.32
CA LEU A 19 4.04 -13.17 2.02
C LEU A 19 3.35 -13.69 3.28
N LEU A 20 2.73 -12.81 4.07
CA LEU A 20 2.05 -13.22 5.30
C LEU A 20 0.73 -13.96 5.04
N LEU A 21 0.10 -13.74 3.88
CA LEU A 21 -1.09 -14.47 3.43
C LEU A 21 -0.70 -15.84 2.87
N ASP A 22 0.34 -15.88 2.03
CA ASP A 22 0.93 -17.09 1.47
C ASP A 22 1.28 -18.08 2.59
N TYR A 23 1.97 -17.63 3.64
CA TYR A 23 2.36 -18.49 4.78
C TYR A 23 1.22 -18.78 5.77
N GLU A 24 -0.01 -18.37 5.48
CA GLU A 24 -1.17 -18.46 6.38
C GLU A 24 -0.96 -17.89 7.79
N ILE A 25 -0.01 -16.95 7.94
CA ILE A 25 0.16 -16.19 9.20
C ILE A 25 -1.14 -15.42 9.50
N TYR A 26 -1.80 -14.94 8.45
CA TYR A 26 -3.17 -14.45 8.49
C TYR A 26 -4.01 -15.23 7.49
N ARG A 27 -5.11 -15.84 7.95
CA ARG A 27 -5.99 -16.67 7.09
C ARG A 27 -6.80 -15.87 6.08
N LYS A 28 -7.10 -14.61 6.36
CA LYS A 28 -7.93 -13.75 5.52
C LYS A 28 -7.24 -12.40 5.25
N PRO A 29 -7.34 -11.87 4.02
CA PRO A 29 -6.81 -10.55 3.70
C PRO A 29 -7.42 -9.44 4.58
N ASP A 30 -8.69 -9.59 4.95
CA ASP A 30 -9.39 -8.67 5.86
C ASP A 30 -8.76 -8.59 7.25
N ASP A 31 -8.33 -9.73 7.81
CA ASP A 31 -7.78 -9.79 9.16
C ASP A 31 -6.40 -9.12 9.20
N LEU A 32 -5.57 -9.41 8.18
CA LEU A 32 -4.29 -8.72 7.98
C LEU A 32 -4.50 -7.21 7.80
N ALA A 33 -5.44 -6.82 6.93
CA ALA A 33 -5.70 -5.41 6.66
C ALA A 33 -6.12 -4.65 7.92
N ARG A 34 -7.03 -5.22 8.72
CA ARG A 34 -7.48 -4.63 9.99
C ARG A 34 -6.34 -4.56 11.00
N ARG A 35 -5.52 -5.60 11.11
CA ARG A 35 -4.39 -5.65 12.05
C ARG A 35 -3.38 -4.53 11.83
N PHE A 36 -3.04 -4.24 10.57
CA PHE A 36 -2.05 -3.21 10.23
C PHE A 36 -2.69 -1.87 9.81
N GLY A 37 -4.01 -1.76 9.83
CA GLY A 37 -4.75 -0.57 9.42
C GLY A 37 -4.53 -0.19 7.96
N LEU A 38 -4.39 -1.19 7.08
CA LEU A 38 -4.39 -1.06 5.63
C LEU A 38 -5.84 -1.02 5.13
N PRO A 39 -6.13 -0.39 3.97
CA PRO A 39 -7.47 -0.46 3.39
C PRO A 39 -7.79 -1.89 2.93
N VAL A 40 -8.88 -2.47 3.44
CA VAL A 40 -9.35 -3.81 3.06
C VAL A 40 -9.47 -3.99 1.54
N PRO A 41 -10.04 -3.04 0.76
CA PRO A 41 -10.14 -3.20 -0.69
C PRO A 41 -8.79 -3.34 -1.40
N VAL A 42 -7.73 -2.71 -0.86
CA VAL A 42 -6.37 -2.80 -1.42
C VAL A 42 -5.79 -4.18 -1.17
N VAL A 43 -5.84 -4.67 0.06
CA VAL A 43 -5.27 -5.99 0.39
C VAL A 43 -6.02 -7.10 -0.36
N ARG A 44 -7.35 -7.00 -0.46
CA ARG A 44 -8.17 -7.88 -1.31
C ARG A 44 -7.83 -7.77 -2.79
N TYR A 45 -7.48 -6.58 -3.28
CA TYR A 45 -7.04 -6.40 -4.65
C TYR A 45 -5.71 -7.13 -4.88
N TRP A 46 -4.71 -6.89 -4.04
CA TRP A 46 -3.41 -7.58 -4.12
C TRP A 46 -3.57 -9.09 -4.11
N TRP A 47 -4.34 -9.62 -3.15
CA TRP A 47 -4.55 -11.06 -3.03
C TRP A 47 -5.27 -11.68 -4.24
N ARG A 48 -6.22 -10.96 -4.85
CA ARG A 48 -6.92 -11.46 -6.05
C ARG A 48 -6.05 -11.50 -7.32
N HIS A 49 -4.89 -10.85 -7.31
CA HIS A 49 -3.95 -10.83 -8.43
C HIS A 49 -2.81 -11.84 -8.25
N THR A 50 -2.93 -12.75 -7.29
CA THR A 50 -2.09 -13.95 -7.17
C THR A 50 -2.90 -15.19 -7.54
N ASP A 51 -2.24 -16.34 -7.63
CA ASP A 51 -2.89 -17.64 -7.80
C ASP A 51 -3.64 -18.10 -6.54
N GLN A 52 -3.54 -17.35 -5.45
CA GLN A 52 -4.15 -17.62 -4.13
C GLN A 52 -3.76 -18.97 -3.52
N GLU A 53 -2.69 -19.58 -4.02
CA GLU A 53 -2.03 -20.72 -3.38
C GLU A 53 -1.44 -20.30 -2.04
N THR A 54 -1.57 -21.16 -1.03
CA THR A 54 -1.02 -20.93 0.31
C THR A 54 -0.05 -22.06 0.66
N HIS A 55 0.97 -21.71 1.42
CA HIS A 55 1.99 -22.59 1.96
C HIS A 55 1.95 -22.48 3.49
N PRO A 56 1.00 -23.16 4.16
CA PRO A 56 0.87 -23.09 5.60
C PRO A 56 2.17 -23.55 6.26
N VAL A 57 2.76 -22.67 7.07
CA VAL A 57 3.99 -22.99 7.79
C VAL A 57 3.67 -23.47 9.20
N ASP A 58 4.30 -24.57 9.61
CA ASP A 58 4.29 -24.97 11.03
C ASP A 58 5.24 -24.05 11.80
N GLN A 59 4.66 -23.21 12.67
CA GLN A 59 5.42 -22.22 13.44
C GLN A 59 6.48 -22.86 14.34
N SER A 60 6.30 -24.11 14.75
CA SER A 60 7.27 -24.84 15.58
C SER A 60 8.49 -25.34 14.78
N GLN A 61 8.38 -25.42 13.45
CA GLN A 61 9.41 -25.96 12.55
C GLN A 61 10.01 -24.92 11.62
N LEU A 62 9.69 -23.64 11.79
CA LEU A 62 10.22 -22.56 10.98
C LEU A 62 11.74 -22.47 11.07
N SER A 63 12.41 -22.44 9.91
CA SER A 63 13.83 -22.16 9.85
C SER A 63 14.13 -20.73 10.35
N PRO A 64 15.34 -20.46 10.90
CA PRO A 64 15.72 -19.11 11.31
C PRO A 64 15.61 -18.07 10.18
N ARG A 65 15.76 -18.51 8.92
CA ARG A 65 15.60 -17.66 7.74
C ARG A 65 14.13 -17.25 7.55
N GLU A 66 13.20 -18.19 7.64
CA GLU A 66 11.77 -17.90 7.49
C GLU A 66 11.24 -17.03 8.62
N VAL A 67 11.63 -17.30 9.88
CA VAL A 67 11.30 -16.45 11.03
C VAL A 67 11.73 -15.01 10.77
N LYS A 68 12.96 -14.81 10.27
CA LYS A 68 13.48 -13.48 9.94
C LYS A 68 12.67 -12.79 8.83
N VAL A 69 12.26 -13.54 7.80
CA VAL A 69 11.46 -13.02 6.68
C VAL A 69 10.06 -12.61 7.15
N ILE A 70 9.36 -13.47 7.90
CA ILE A 70 8.03 -13.18 8.47
C ILE A 70 8.08 -11.96 9.38
N ARG A 71 9.12 -11.87 10.24
CA ARG A 71 9.32 -10.72 11.13
C ARG A 71 9.51 -9.43 10.32
N LYS A 72 10.33 -9.47 9.27
CA LYS A 72 10.59 -8.30 8.42
C LYS A 72 9.32 -7.87 7.65
N ALA A 73 8.52 -8.82 7.18
CA ALA A 73 7.23 -8.53 6.54
C ALA A 73 6.29 -7.83 7.53
N SER A 74 6.15 -8.37 8.74
CA SER A 74 5.33 -7.75 9.80
C SER A 74 5.79 -6.33 10.13
N GLN A 75 7.09 -6.11 10.31
CA GLN A 75 7.67 -4.78 10.56
C GLN A 75 7.43 -3.80 9.40
N THR A 76 7.45 -4.30 8.16
CA THR A 76 7.15 -3.48 6.97
C THR A 76 5.71 -2.97 7.01
N LEU A 77 4.76 -3.83 7.38
CA LEU A 77 3.36 -3.45 7.51
C LEU A 77 3.11 -2.52 8.71
N GLU A 78 3.79 -2.74 9.84
CA GLU A 78 3.76 -1.81 10.99
C GLU A 78 4.27 -0.40 10.61
N GLY A 79 5.21 -0.32 9.67
CA GLY A 79 5.69 0.93 9.09
C GLY A 79 4.57 1.80 8.49
N TRP A 80 3.45 1.20 8.06
CA TRP A 80 2.30 1.94 7.53
C TRP A 80 1.66 2.84 8.58
N GLU A 81 1.52 2.39 9.83
CA GLU A 81 0.96 3.18 10.91
C GLU A 81 1.82 4.43 11.19
N LYS A 82 3.15 4.26 11.16
CA LYS A 82 4.10 5.36 11.27
C LYS A 82 3.93 6.37 10.13
N ILE A 83 3.79 5.88 8.89
CA ILE A 83 3.56 6.75 7.73
C ILE A 83 2.22 7.48 7.85
N LYS A 84 1.14 6.84 8.32
CA LYS A 84 -0.15 7.51 8.54
C LYS A 84 -0.07 8.64 9.58
N ARG A 85 0.82 8.55 10.57
CA ARG A 85 1.00 9.59 11.59
C ARG A 85 1.95 10.69 11.13
N TYR A 86 3.10 10.30 10.59
CA TYR A 86 4.21 11.20 10.27
C TYR A 86 4.42 11.33 8.76
N ARG A 87 3.35 11.68 8.04
CA ARG A 87 3.40 11.93 6.60
C ARG A 87 4.28 13.15 6.31
N PRO A 88 5.05 13.13 5.21
CA PRO A 88 5.84 14.28 4.80
C PRO A 88 4.94 15.49 4.49
N GLU A 89 5.53 16.68 4.58
CA GLU A 89 4.86 17.93 4.22
C GLU A 89 4.62 18.04 2.71
N CYS A 90 3.57 18.76 2.34
CA CYS A 90 3.17 18.99 0.95
C CYS A 90 4.19 19.78 0.14
N GLY A 91 4.86 20.77 0.75
CA GLY A 91 5.90 21.55 0.09
C GLY A 91 5.45 22.49 -1.03
N ALA A 92 4.14 22.57 -1.35
CA ALA A 92 3.63 23.46 -2.39
C ALA A 92 3.96 24.94 -2.08
N ARG A 93 4.39 25.70 -3.09
CA ARG A 93 4.64 27.15 -2.95
C ARG A 93 3.31 27.89 -2.86
N LEU A 94 3.15 28.70 -1.83
CA LEU A 94 2.00 29.59 -1.61
C LEU A 94 2.26 30.95 -2.28
N PRO A 95 1.22 31.77 -2.55
CA PRO A 95 1.36 33.10 -3.17
C PRO A 95 2.32 34.07 -2.46
N GLY A 96 2.63 33.85 -1.19
CA GLY A 96 3.63 34.61 -0.42
C GLY A 96 5.00 33.93 -0.30
N GLY A 97 5.38 33.03 -1.20
CA GLY A 97 6.69 32.36 -1.24
C GLY A 97 6.91 31.26 -0.19
N LYS A 98 6.10 31.20 0.86
CA LYS A 98 6.15 30.14 1.90
C LYS A 98 5.75 28.77 1.32
N ARG A 99 6.25 27.69 1.92
CA ARG A 99 5.87 26.31 1.59
C ARG A 99 4.71 25.81 2.44
N CYS A 100 3.81 25.02 1.86
CA CYS A 100 2.72 24.37 2.58
C CYS A 100 3.24 23.28 3.52
N LYS A 101 2.96 23.45 4.82
CA LYS A 101 3.30 22.50 5.89
C LYS A 101 2.27 21.38 6.13
N ARG A 102 1.16 21.38 5.38
CA ARG A 102 0.16 20.31 5.52
C ARG A 102 0.74 18.99 5.04
N SER A 103 0.42 17.89 5.71
CA SER A 103 0.82 16.57 5.25
C SER A 103 0.31 16.25 3.84
N VAL A 104 1.08 15.50 3.08
CA VAL A 104 0.60 14.89 1.84
C VAL A 104 -0.65 14.04 2.09
N ALA A 105 -1.50 13.94 1.08
CA ALA A 105 -2.72 13.14 1.17
C ALA A 105 -2.39 11.65 1.07
N ILE A 106 -3.15 10.81 1.79
CA ILE A 106 -3.23 9.37 1.49
C ILE A 106 -4.17 9.20 0.31
N ARG A 107 -3.75 8.44 -0.69
CA ARG A 107 -4.57 8.12 -1.86
C ARG A 107 -5.71 7.16 -1.47
N PRO A 108 -6.88 7.28 -2.12
CA PRO A 108 -7.95 6.30 -1.93
C PRO A 108 -7.51 4.94 -2.53
N PRO A 109 -8.09 3.82 -2.09
CA PRO A 109 -7.71 2.46 -2.49
C PRO A 109 -7.46 2.27 -3.98
N GLU A 110 -8.30 2.86 -4.83
CA GLU A 110 -8.29 2.74 -6.29
C GLU A 110 -7.01 3.32 -6.92
N ALA A 111 -6.34 4.24 -6.23
CA ALA A 111 -5.14 4.92 -6.72
C ALA A 111 -3.84 4.42 -6.06
N TRP A 112 -3.88 3.36 -5.26
CA TRP A 112 -2.68 2.80 -4.61
C TRP A 112 -1.66 2.23 -5.60
N GLY A 113 -2.06 1.84 -6.81
CA GLY A 113 -1.13 1.49 -7.89
C GLY A 113 -0.19 2.64 -8.32
N LEU A 114 -0.54 3.89 -7.99
CA LEU A 114 0.34 5.04 -8.19
C LEU A 114 1.26 5.32 -6.98
N GLY A 115 1.08 4.59 -5.87
CA GLY A 115 1.63 4.82 -4.53
C GLY A 115 0.55 5.24 -3.51
N ALA A 116 0.67 4.78 -2.26
CA ALA A 116 -0.26 5.04 -1.16
C ALA A 116 -0.30 6.52 -0.72
N LEU A 117 0.77 7.29 -0.92
CA LEU A 117 0.80 8.73 -0.69
C LEU A 117 0.73 9.49 -2.01
N ALA A 118 0.04 10.61 -1.96
CA ALA A 118 0.04 11.60 -3.03
C ALA A 118 1.29 12.49 -2.97
N ASP A 119 1.54 13.20 -4.07
CA ASP A 119 2.65 14.14 -4.18
C ASP A 119 2.44 15.40 -3.32
N ARG A 120 1.18 15.72 -2.99
CA ARG A 120 0.75 16.95 -2.31
C ARG A 120 -0.40 16.70 -1.33
N CYS A 121 -0.74 17.70 -0.52
CA CYS A 121 -1.93 17.66 0.32
C CYS A 121 -3.21 17.82 -0.51
N ARG A 122 -4.37 17.57 0.11
CA ARG A 122 -5.68 17.65 -0.57
C ARG A 122 -5.96 19.03 -1.19
N LEU A 123 -5.57 20.12 -0.53
CA LEU A 123 -5.79 21.48 -1.04
C LEU A 123 -4.91 21.86 -2.23
N HIS A 124 -3.75 21.21 -2.37
CA HIS A 124 -2.80 21.48 -3.46
C HIS A 124 -2.83 20.39 -4.53
N GLY A 125 -3.99 19.75 -4.72
CA GLY A 125 -4.24 18.82 -5.81
C GLY A 125 -3.67 17.42 -5.62
N GLY A 126 -3.33 17.01 -4.39
CA GLY A 126 -2.79 15.67 -4.13
C GLY A 126 -3.69 14.52 -4.61
N LEU A 127 -5.00 14.72 -4.61
CA LEU A 127 -6.00 13.75 -5.07
C LEU A 127 -6.51 14.02 -6.50
N SER A 128 -6.06 15.10 -7.15
CA SER A 128 -6.59 15.53 -8.45
C SER A 128 -6.10 14.68 -9.62
N LYS A 129 -5.05 13.86 -9.42
CA LYS A 129 -4.66 12.82 -10.39
C LYS A 129 -5.72 11.72 -10.36
N ARG A 130 -6.76 11.86 -11.20
CA ARG A 130 -7.69 10.76 -11.50
C ARG A 130 -6.89 9.62 -12.11
N VAL A 131 -7.15 8.40 -11.65
CA VAL A 131 -6.80 7.19 -12.41
C VAL A 131 -7.53 7.32 -13.75
N ARG A 132 -6.81 7.42 -14.87
CA ARG A 132 -7.43 7.27 -16.19
C ARG A 132 -8.04 5.88 -16.20
N LYS A 133 -9.38 5.79 -16.18
CA LYS A 133 -10.09 4.53 -16.42
C LYS A 133 -9.61 4.05 -17.79
N LYS A 134 -8.91 2.91 -17.85
CA LYS A 134 -8.67 2.23 -19.12
C LYS A 134 -10.06 1.90 -19.66
N THR A 135 -10.41 2.48 -20.80
CA THR A 135 -11.56 2.04 -21.59
C THR A 135 -11.23 0.62 -22.03
N ASN A 136 -11.95 -0.38 -21.51
CA ASN A 136 -12.01 -1.66 -22.20
C ASN A 136 -12.76 -1.37 -23.51
N ASN A 137 -12.02 -1.31 -24.61
CA ASN A 137 -12.60 -1.52 -25.94
C ASN A 137 -12.70 -3.04 -26.08
N ASP A 138 -13.78 -3.61 -25.56
CA ASP A 138 -14.33 -4.82 -26.15
C ASP A 138 -15.14 -4.33 -27.36
N ASP A 139 -14.43 -4.15 -28.48
CA ASP A 139 -15.10 -4.07 -29.78
C ASP A 139 -15.58 -5.48 -30.12
N ASP A 140 -16.84 -5.69 -29.75
CA ASP A 140 -17.79 -6.60 -30.36
C ASP A 140 -17.76 -6.39 -31.88
N VAL A 141 -17.01 -7.22 -32.60
CA VAL A 141 -17.09 -7.35 -34.06
C VAL A 141 -17.06 -8.83 -34.41
N MET A 142 -18.27 -9.39 -34.54
CA MET A 142 -18.72 -10.42 -35.50
C MET A 142 -17.84 -11.65 -35.69
#